data_AF-A0A9P4N8D3-F1
#
_entry.id   AF-A0A9P4N8D3-F1
#
_cell.length_a   1.000
_cell.length_b   1.000
_cell.length_c   1.000
_cell.angle_alpha   90.00
_cell.angle_beta   90.00
_cell.angle_gamma   90.00
#
_symmetry.space_group_name_H-M   'P 1'
#
loop_
_entity.id
_entity.type
_entity.pdbx_description
1 polymer ?
#
loop_
_entity_poly.entity_id
_entity_poly.type
_entity_poly.pdbx_seq_one_letter_code
_entity_poly.pdbx_strand_id
1 'polypeptide(L)'
;MSTETLPALPSRVLDVNASESSPKLRLVDAKGKYGHYVTLSHCWGRHRIITTTVGNIREHMRAIPLSSLSQTFRDAISTVRSLNIPYIWIDSLCIIQDDPNDWAFEAAKMGSYYLNSLFNIAAVSASGGSEGCFMEYNLVKITPYGYIRPKLWQRAWVLQERLLSPRLLLFSDTQMSWLCRTEEASERVPEGTSNIGSEEGLTDLYNSWYDLVMLYGKCDLTVKSDIFPAISGIARGIGRATGDEYYAGHWKNDFHRGLLWTAPDSTVSKAELRGYRAPSWSWASI
;
A
#
# COMPACT_ATOMS: atom_id res chain seq x y z
N MET A 1 -28.95 12.90 -6.84
CA MET A 1 -27.95 12.00 -7.43
C MET A 1 -26.75 12.87 -7.80
N SER A 2 -25.72 12.90 -6.96
CA SER A 2 -24.50 13.64 -7.26
C SER A 2 -23.85 13.02 -8.49
N THR A 3 -23.53 13.84 -9.50
CA THR A 3 -22.64 13.45 -10.59
C THR A 3 -21.27 13.16 -9.98
N GLU A 4 -21.01 11.90 -9.64
CA GLU A 4 -19.71 11.48 -9.13
C GLU A 4 -18.66 11.76 -10.21
N THR A 5 -17.82 12.77 -9.97
CA THR A 5 -16.62 12.98 -10.75
C THR A 5 -15.72 11.78 -10.52
N LEU A 6 -15.50 10.98 -11.56
CA LEU A 6 -14.59 9.84 -11.52
C LEU A 6 -13.20 10.27 -10.99
N PRO A 7 -12.50 9.43 -10.21
CA PRO A 7 -11.18 9.78 -9.72
C PRO A 7 -10.15 9.78 -10.86
N ALA A 8 -9.12 10.59 -10.72
CA ALA A 8 -7.99 10.58 -11.65
C ALA A 8 -7.27 9.22 -11.56
N LEU A 9 -6.97 8.62 -12.71
CA LEU A 9 -6.22 7.38 -12.75
C LEU A 9 -4.73 7.63 -12.44
N PRO A 10 -4.03 6.62 -11.89
CA PRO A 10 -2.57 6.61 -11.87
C PRO A 10 -1.96 6.85 -13.26
N SER A 11 -0.68 7.22 -13.32
CA SER A 11 0.01 7.44 -14.61
C SER A 11 -0.15 6.23 -15.55
N ARG A 12 -0.14 5.02 -14.97
CA ARG A 12 -0.40 3.76 -15.67
C ARG A 12 -1.26 2.86 -14.81
N VAL A 13 -2.16 2.11 -15.46
CA VAL A 13 -3.01 1.08 -14.83
C VAL A 13 -3.02 -0.17 -15.68
N LEU A 14 -3.38 -1.31 -15.09
CA LEU A 14 -3.71 -2.51 -15.84
C LEU A 14 -5.18 -2.48 -16.21
N ASP A 15 -5.47 -2.57 -17.50
CA ASP A 15 -6.80 -2.79 -18.06
C ASP A 15 -7.13 -4.28 -17.94
N VAL A 16 -8.12 -4.60 -17.10
CA VAL A 16 -8.53 -5.98 -16.80
C VAL A 16 -9.81 -6.40 -17.52
N ASN A 17 -10.44 -5.48 -18.25
CA ASN A 17 -11.68 -5.70 -18.99
C ASN A 17 -11.43 -6.58 -20.22
N ALA A 18 -11.41 -7.87 -19.95
CA ALA A 18 -11.45 -8.95 -20.92
C ALA A 18 -12.91 -9.24 -21.28
N SER A 19 -13.30 -9.12 -22.55
CA SER A 19 -14.44 -9.89 -23.07
C SER A 19 -13.97 -11.31 -23.40
N GLU A 20 -14.90 -12.26 -23.52
CA GLU A 20 -14.61 -13.64 -23.96
C GLU A 20 -13.83 -13.71 -25.29
N SER A 21 -13.89 -12.66 -26.12
CA SER A 21 -13.21 -12.55 -27.40
C SER A 21 -11.86 -11.82 -27.37
N SER A 22 -11.46 -11.21 -26.25
CA SER A 22 -10.11 -10.65 -26.07
C SER A 22 -9.71 -10.56 -24.59
N PRO A 23 -9.09 -11.61 -24.01
CA PRO A 23 -8.77 -11.66 -22.58
C PRO A 23 -7.55 -10.82 -22.18
N LYS A 24 -7.18 -9.82 -22.98
CA LYS A 24 -5.87 -9.17 -22.92
C LYS A 24 -5.80 -8.23 -21.71
N LEU A 25 -5.28 -8.75 -20.60
CA LEU A 25 -4.65 -7.90 -19.59
C LEU A 25 -3.56 -7.08 -20.27
N ARG A 26 -3.51 -5.78 -20.04
CA ARG A 26 -2.47 -4.93 -20.60
C ARG A 26 -2.23 -3.70 -19.73
N LEU A 27 -1.01 -3.18 -19.81
CA LEU A 27 -0.66 -1.90 -19.23
C LEU A 27 -1.17 -0.75 -20.10
N VAL A 28 -1.76 0.26 -19.51
CA VAL A 28 -2.31 1.42 -20.22
C VAL A 28 -1.70 2.69 -19.67
N ASP A 29 -1.24 3.58 -20.56
CA ASP A 29 -0.95 4.97 -20.18
C ASP A 29 -2.27 5.68 -19.91
N ALA A 30 -2.43 6.12 -18.66
CA ALA A 30 -3.65 6.70 -18.13
C ALA A 30 -3.45 8.14 -17.63
N LYS A 31 -2.35 8.81 -18.02
CA LYS A 31 -2.14 10.23 -17.71
C LYS A 31 -3.31 11.08 -18.21
N GLY A 32 -3.89 11.86 -17.30
CA GLY A 32 -5.03 12.74 -17.58
C GLY A 32 -6.37 12.03 -17.79
N LYS A 33 -6.44 10.71 -17.55
CA LYS A 33 -7.68 9.93 -17.62
C LYS A 33 -8.32 9.78 -16.25
N TYR A 34 -9.61 9.49 -16.25
CA TYR A 34 -10.43 9.31 -15.05
C TYR A 34 -11.18 7.98 -15.14
N GLY A 35 -11.36 7.32 -14.01
CA GLY A 35 -12.05 6.04 -13.96
C GLY A 35 -11.88 5.33 -12.64
N HIS A 36 -12.72 4.35 -12.38
CA HIS A 36 -12.61 3.52 -11.19
C HIS A 36 -11.49 2.50 -11.32
N TYR A 37 -10.69 2.36 -10.28
CA TYR A 37 -9.63 1.37 -10.21
C TYR A 37 -9.46 0.87 -8.78
N VAL A 38 -8.81 -0.29 -8.66
CA VAL A 38 -8.43 -0.92 -7.39
C VAL A 38 -6.91 -0.96 -7.29
N THR A 39 -6.37 -0.96 -6.08
CA THR A 39 -4.93 -1.17 -5.83
C THR A 39 -4.69 -2.55 -5.24
N LEU A 40 -3.46 -3.07 -5.37
CA LEU A 40 -3.04 -4.32 -4.74
C LEU A 40 -1.84 -4.11 -3.82
N SER A 41 -2.01 -4.41 -2.54
CA SER A 41 -0.93 -4.62 -1.57
C SER A 41 -0.55 -6.10 -1.52
N HIS A 42 0.72 -6.40 -1.82
CA HIS A 42 1.23 -7.78 -1.82
C HIS A 42 2.69 -7.86 -1.41
N CYS A 43 3.10 -9.00 -0.87
CA CYS A 43 4.51 -9.28 -0.64
C CYS A 43 5.15 -9.76 -1.94
N TRP A 44 6.25 -9.12 -2.35
CA TRP A 44 7.01 -9.57 -3.52
C TRP A 44 7.68 -10.94 -3.28
N GLY A 45 7.97 -11.28 -2.01
CA GLY A 45 8.55 -12.57 -1.62
C GLY A 45 9.97 -12.79 -2.13
N ARG A 46 10.42 -14.06 -2.14
CA ARG A 46 11.73 -14.48 -2.66
C ARG A 46 11.71 -14.89 -4.14
N HIS A 47 10.53 -15.09 -4.71
CA HIS A 47 10.36 -15.50 -6.10
C HIS A 47 10.27 -14.29 -7.02
N ARG A 48 10.84 -14.42 -8.22
CA ARG A 48 10.81 -13.36 -9.23
C ARG A 48 9.38 -13.18 -9.73
N ILE A 49 8.74 -12.09 -9.33
CA ILE A 49 7.47 -11.65 -9.90
C ILE A 49 7.69 -10.94 -11.24
N ILE A 50 6.67 -10.97 -12.09
CA ILE A 50 6.68 -10.16 -13.31
C ILE A 50 6.74 -8.68 -12.95
N THR A 51 7.59 -7.94 -13.66
CA THR A 51 7.84 -6.52 -13.45
C THR A 51 7.92 -5.80 -14.79
N THR A 52 7.46 -4.55 -14.82
CA THR A 52 7.65 -3.69 -15.98
C THR A 52 9.03 -3.04 -15.94
N THR A 53 9.73 -3.09 -17.06
CA THR A 53 11.04 -2.47 -17.29
C THR A 53 11.01 -1.66 -18.58
N VAL A 54 12.03 -0.82 -18.80
CA VAL A 54 12.20 -0.08 -20.05
C VAL A 54 12.20 -1.04 -21.25
N GLY A 55 12.80 -2.22 -21.08
CA GLY A 55 12.90 -3.25 -22.13
C GLY A 55 11.60 -3.95 -22.50
N ASN A 56 10.65 -4.08 -21.57
CA ASN A 56 9.42 -4.87 -21.79
C ASN A 56 8.11 -4.06 -21.75
N ILE A 57 8.15 -2.75 -21.44
CA ILE A 57 6.94 -1.92 -21.33
C ILE A 57 6.05 -1.96 -22.59
N ARG A 58 6.66 -1.96 -23.79
CA ARG A 58 5.93 -2.04 -25.06
C ARG A 58 5.21 -3.39 -25.25
N GLU A 59 5.74 -4.46 -24.67
CA GLU A 59 5.08 -5.77 -24.65
C GLU A 59 3.91 -5.75 -23.67
N HIS A 60 4.14 -5.27 -22.45
CA HIS A 60 3.11 -5.15 -21.43
C HIS A 60 1.93 -4.26 -21.88
N MET A 61 2.18 -3.21 -22.67
CA MET A 61 1.13 -2.37 -23.24
C MET A 61 0.31 -3.05 -24.34
N ARG A 62 0.87 -4.06 -25.02
CA ARG A 62 0.17 -4.86 -26.03
C ARG A 62 -0.67 -5.95 -25.37
N ALA A 63 -0.04 -6.74 -24.51
CA ALA A 63 -0.69 -7.79 -23.73
C ALA A 63 0.28 -8.34 -22.66
N ILE A 64 -0.24 -8.69 -21.51
CA ILE A 64 0.44 -9.43 -20.45
C ILE A 64 -0.23 -10.81 -20.37
N PRO A 65 0.47 -11.90 -20.69
CA PRO A 65 -0.09 -13.24 -20.60
C PRO A 65 -0.50 -13.58 -19.17
N LEU A 66 -1.74 -14.04 -18.94
CA LEU A 66 -2.20 -14.44 -17.59
C LEU A 66 -1.36 -15.58 -16.96
N SER A 67 -0.76 -16.42 -17.80
CA SER A 67 0.16 -17.49 -17.38
C SER A 67 1.49 -16.97 -16.80
N SER A 68 1.89 -15.74 -17.15
CA SER A 68 3.10 -15.10 -16.62
C SER A 68 2.91 -14.48 -15.24
N LEU A 69 1.66 -14.36 -14.78
CA LEU A 69 1.32 -13.74 -13.51
C LEU A 69 1.59 -14.70 -12.34
N SER A 70 1.79 -14.11 -11.17
CA SER A 70 1.77 -14.85 -9.92
C SER A 70 0.34 -15.28 -9.56
N GLN A 71 0.17 -16.22 -8.62
CA GLN A 71 -1.16 -16.62 -8.17
C GLN A 71 -1.89 -15.42 -7.53
N THR A 72 -1.20 -14.63 -6.71
CA THR A 72 -1.77 -13.42 -6.09
C THR A 72 -2.28 -12.43 -7.14
N PHE A 73 -1.57 -12.26 -8.25
CA PHE A 73 -2.00 -11.37 -9.33
C PHE A 73 -3.22 -11.93 -10.07
N ARG A 74 -3.24 -13.24 -10.34
CA ARG A 74 -4.41 -13.90 -10.95
C ARG A 74 -5.65 -13.75 -10.09
N ASP A 75 -5.52 -13.98 -8.79
CA ASP A 75 -6.63 -13.89 -7.84
C ASP A 75 -7.16 -12.45 -7.76
N ALA A 76 -6.26 -11.46 -7.60
CA ALA A 76 -6.63 -10.06 -7.58
C ALA A 76 -7.36 -9.62 -8.87
N ILE A 77 -6.86 -10.03 -10.03
CA ILE A 77 -7.52 -9.73 -11.33
C ILE A 77 -8.89 -10.42 -11.42
N SER A 78 -9.01 -11.66 -10.94
CA SER A 78 -10.28 -12.39 -10.90
C SER A 78 -11.30 -11.69 -10.00
N THR A 79 -10.89 -11.21 -8.83
CA THR A 79 -11.73 -10.40 -7.92
C THR A 79 -12.19 -9.12 -8.60
N VAL A 80 -11.27 -8.36 -9.22
CA VAL A 80 -11.59 -7.08 -9.89
C VAL A 80 -12.54 -7.30 -11.08
N ARG A 81 -12.34 -8.38 -11.87
CA ARG A 81 -13.25 -8.77 -12.96
C ARG A 81 -14.64 -9.15 -12.47
N SER A 82 -14.73 -9.95 -11.41
CA SER A 82 -16.00 -10.37 -10.80
C SER A 82 -16.83 -9.19 -10.28
N LEU A 83 -16.15 -8.09 -9.90
CA LEU A 83 -16.77 -6.85 -9.46
C LEU A 83 -17.03 -5.84 -10.59
N ASN A 84 -16.76 -6.21 -11.85
CA ASN A 84 -16.90 -5.35 -13.03
C ASN A 84 -16.11 -4.03 -12.93
N ILE A 85 -14.94 -4.06 -12.29
CA ILE A 85 -14.05 -2.90 -12.18
C ILE A 85 -13.03 -2.95 -13.33
N PRO A 86 -12.86 -1.85 -14.08
CA PRO A 86 -12.09 -1.88 -15.33
C PRO A 86 -10.57 -1.93 -15.13
N TYR A 87 -10.08 -1.43 -14.00
CA TYR A 87 -8.65 -1.19 -13.80
C TYR A 87 -8.15 -1.68 -12.44
N ILE A 88 -6.92 -2.19 -12.44
CA ILE A 88 -6.15 -2.45 -11.23
C ILE A 88 -4.77 -1.81 -11.33
N TRP A 89 -4.26 -1.28 -10.23
CA TRP A 89 -2.90 -0.79 -10.10
C TRP A 89 -2.07 -1.75 -9.24
N ILE A 90 -0.95 -2.20 -9.79
CA ILE A 90 0.01 -3.09 -9.14
C ILE A 90 1.39 -2.47 -9.33
N ASP A 91 2.06 -2.09 -8.25
CA ASP A 91 3.34 -1.38 -8.24
C ASP A 91 4.38 -1.98 -9.18
N SER A 92 4.59 -3.30 -9.13
CA SER A 92 5.56 -4.02 -9.94
C SER A 92 5.32 -3.91 -11.46
N LEU A 93 4.06 -3.71 -11.87
CA LEU A 93 3.66 -3.65 -13.28
C LEU A 93 3.35 -2.21 -13.75
N CYS A 94 2.93 -1.33 -12.85
CA CYS A 94 2.55 0.05 -13.18
C CYS A 94 3.71 1.05 -13.03
N ILE A 95 4.80 0.66 -12.39
CA ILE A 95 6.06 1.43 -12.27
C ILE A 95 7.15 0.73 -13.08
N ILE A 96 7.96 1.51 -13.79
CA ILE A 96 9.12 1.01 -14.55
C ILE A 96 10.27 0.78 -13.55
N GLN A 97 10.52 -0.49 -13.21
CA GLN A 97 11.36 -0.85 -12.06
C GLN A 97 12.85 -0.56 -12.25
N ASP A 98 13.31 -0.47 -13.50
CA ASP A 98 14.71 -0.18 -13.87
C ASP A 98 14.93 1.27 -14.33
N ASP A 99 13.92 2.15 -14.17
CA ASP A 99 14.04 3.60 -14.43
C ASP A 99 13.93 4.39 -13.11
N PRO A 100 15.05 4.93 -12.58
CA PRO A 100 15.05 5.69 -11.33
C PRO A 100 14.17 6.94 -11.34
N ASN A 101 14.00 7.59 -12.51
CA ASN A 101 13.19 8.81 -12.61
C ASN A 101 11.70 8.46 -12.58
N ASP A 102 11.31 7.41 -13.31
CA ASP A 102 9.95 6.89 -13.27
C ASP A 102 9.61 6.40 -11.86
N TRP A 103 10.50 5.62 -11.24
CA TRP A 103 10.32 5.16 -9.86
C TRP A 103 10.12 6.32 -8.89
N ALA A 104 10.99 7.34 -8.91
CA ALA A 104 10.89 8.47 -8.00
C ALA A 104 9.57 9.25 -8.18
N PHE A 105 9.14 9.42 -9.43
CA PHE A 105 7.88 10.08 -9.76
C PHE A 105 6.66 9.30 -9.29
N GLU A 106 6.63 7.98 -9.51
CA GLU A 106 5.51 7.13 -9.11
C GLU A 106 5.47 6.91 -7.59
N ALA A 107 6.63 6.70 -6.95
CA ALA A 107 6.77 6.58 -5.49
C ALA A 107 6.21 7.82 -4.76
N ALA A 108 6.51 9.02 -5.27
CA ALA A 108 5.98 10.27 -4.73
C ALA A 108 4.45 10.37 -4.85
N LYS A 109 3.83 9.68 -5.81
CA LYS A 109 2.38 9.67 -6.02
C LYS A 109 1.66 8.48 -5.40
N MET A 110 2.37 7.44 -5.01
CA MET A 110 1.81 6.17 -4.55
C MET A 110 0.71 6.36 -3.51
N GLY A 111 0.93 7.18 -2.48
CA GLY A 111 -0.10 7.47 -1.48
C GLY A 111 -1.41 8.04 -2.05
N SER A 112 -1.34 8.84 -3.12
CA SER A 112 -2.53 9.33 -3.83
C SER A 112 -3.21 8.26 -4.67
N TYR A 113 -2.48 7.25 -5.14
CA TYR A 113 -3.07 6.12 -5.86
C TYR A 113 -3.88 5.23 -4.94
N TYR A 114 -3.41 4.98 -3.71
CA TYR A 114 -4.21 4.27 -2.70
C TYR A 114 -5.39 5.12 -2.22
N LEU A 115 -5.18 6.43 -2.01
CA LEU A 115 -6.25 7.33 -1.55
C LEU A 115 -7.43 7.46 -2.52
N ASN A 116 -7.17 7.43 -3.84
CA ASN A 116 -8.20 7.62 -4.86
C ASN A 116 -8.75 6.30 -5.45
N SER A 117 -8.29 5.13 -4.97
CA SER A 117 -8.82 3.84 -5.42
C SER A 117 -10.20 3.58 -4.82
N LEU A 118 -11.00 2.73 -5.47
CA LEU A 118 -12.30 2.30 -4.93
C LEU A 118 -12.12 1.58 -3.58
N PHE A 119 -11.14 0.67 -3.56
CA PHE A 119 -10.63 -0.04 -2.42
C PHE A 119 -9.25 -0.63 -2.76
N ASN A 120 -8.53 -1.06 -1.74
CA ASN A 120 -7.28 -1.77 -1.87
C ASN A 120 -7.46 -3.25 -1.51
N ILE A 121 -7.01 -4.14 -2.38
CA ILE A 121 -6.89 -5.58 -2.09
C ILE A 121 -5.59 -5.80 -1.33
N ALA A 122 -5.63 -6.46 -0.19
CA ALA A 122 -4.43 -6.82 0.56
C ALA A 122 -4.34 -8.33 0.77
N ALA A 123 -3.33 -8.96 0.17
CA ALA A 123 -3.01 -10.38 0.39
C ALA A 123 -2.18 -10.53 1.67
N VAL A 124 -2.82 -10.38 2.84
CA VAL A 124 -2.12 -10.16 4.12
C VAL A 124 -1.34 -11.38 4.60
N SER A 125 -1.86 -12.58 4.39
CA SER A 125 -1.21 -13.83 4.83
C SER A 125 -0.23 -14.40 3.79
N ALA A 126 -0.22 -13.86 2.57
CA ALA A 126 0.67 -14.31 1.50
C ALA A 126 2.12 -13.86 1.74
N SER A 127 3.05 -14.80 1.91
CA SER A 127 4.48 -14.49 2.08
C SER A 127 5.17 -14.08 0.77
N GLY A 128 4.50 -14.27 -0.37
CA GLY A 128 4.98 -13.97 -1.72
C GLY A 128 3.89 -14.20 -2.76
N GLY A 129 4.16 -13.89 -4.04
CA GLY A 129 3.15 -13.97 -5.10
C GLY A 129 2.63 -15.38 -5.45
N SER A 130 3.29 -16.45 -4.98
CA SER A 130 2.91 -17.85 -5.30
C SER A 130 1.76 -18.38 -4.45
N GLU A 131 1.49 -17.79 -3.27
CA GLU A 131 0.50 -18.30 -2.32
C GLU A 131 -0.94 -17.92 -2.70
N GLY A 132 -1.14 -16.79 -3.39
CA GLY A 132 -2.47 -16.34 -3.79
C GLY A 132 -3.20 -15.52 -2.73
N CYS A 133 -4.43 -15.12 -3.07
CA CYS A 133 -5.38 -14.51 -2.15
C CYS A 133 -6.36 -15.54 -1.55
N PHE A 134 -6.59 -16.66 -2.25
CA PHE A 134 -7.55 -17.69 -1.86
C PHE A 134 -6.86 -18.88 -1.18
N MET A 135 -6.17 -18.64 -0.06
CA MET A 135 -5.53 -19.72 0.69
C MET A 135 -6.57 -20.61 1.38
N GLU A 136 -6.33 -21.92 1.39
CA GLU A 136 -7.15 -22.87 2.14
C GLU A 136 -7.13 -22.55 3.64
N TYR A 137 -8.31 -22.62 4.26
CA TYR A 137 -8.51 -22.39 5.67
C TYR A 137 -7.66 -23.36 6.50
N ASN A 138 -6.71 -22.84 7.29
CA ASN A 138 -5.87 -23.68 8.13
C ASN A 138 -6.31 -23.62 9.61
N LEU A 139 -7.11 -24.60 10.04
CA LEU A 139 -7.61 -24.76 11.41
C LEU A 139 -6.48 -24.82 12.47
N VAL A 140 -5.26 -25.22 12.09
CA VAL A 140 -4.12 -25.40 13.01
C VAL A 140 -3.52 -24.06 13.44
N LYS A 141 -3.77 -22.96 12.70
CA LYS A 141 -3.26 -21.62 13.01
C LYS A 141 -4.16 -20.78 13.93
N ILE A 142 -5.29 -21.33 14.39
CA ILE A 142 -6.15 -20.69 15.38
C ILE A 142 -5.43 -20.73 16.74
N THR A 143 -4.53 -19.79 16.95
CA THR A 143 -3.91 -19.56 18.26
C THR A 143 -4.86 -18.69 19.08
N PRO A 144 -5.30 -19.11 20.29
CA PRO A 144 -6.28 -18.37 21.07
C PRO A 144 -5.80 -16.99 21.58
N TYR A 145 -4.50 -16.66 21.42
CA TYR A 145 -3.89 -15.47 22.05
C TYR A 145 -2.76 -14.80 21.23
N GLY A 146 -2.67 -14.99 19.91
CA GLY A 146 -1.59 -14.41 19.11
C GLY A 146 -2.08 -13.44 18.03
N TYR A 147 -1.98 -12.13 18.26
CA TYR A 147 -2.00 -11.13 17.18
C TYR A 147 -0.70 -11.28 16.35
N ILE A 148 -0.62 -12.31 15.50
CA ILE A 148 0.46 -12.39 14.53
C ILE A 148 0.22 -11.25 13.54
N ARG A 149 1.07 -10.21 13.58
CA ARG A 149 1.08 -9.20 12.51
C ARG A 149 1.39 -9.93 11.21
N PRO A 150 0.46 -9.95 10.23
CA PRO A 150 0.71 -10.56 8.94
C PRO A 150 1.97 -9.96 8.31
N LYS A 151 2.75 -10.78 7.61
CA LYS A 151 4.03 -10.37 7.02
C LYS A 151 3.91 -9.12 6.15
N LEU A 152 2.77 -8.95 5.47
CA LEU A 152 2.50 -7.76 4.68
C LEU A 152 2.55 -6.48 5.53
N TRP A 153 1.95 -6.47 6.72
CA TRP A 153 1.91 -5.28 7.61
C TRP A 153 3.22 -4.97 8.30
N GLN A 154 4.21 -5.86 8.18
CA GLN A 154 5.56 -5.60 8.67
C GLN A 154 6.32 -4.71 7.68
N ARG A 155 5.88 -4.54 6.42
CA ARG A 155 6.61 -3.76 5.42
C ARG A 155 6.33 -2.26 5.56
N ALA A 156 7.37 -1.45 5.45
CA ALA A 156 7.30 0.01 5.58
C ALA A 156 6.32 0.67 4.61
N TRP A 157 6.41 0.33 3.32
CA TRP A 157 5.50 0.83 2.28
C TRP A 157 4.02 0.50 2.56
N VAL A 158 3.73 -0.66 3.15
CA VAL A 158 2.36 -1.11 3.41
C VAL A 158 1.62 -0.23 4.42
N LEU A 159 2.34 0.49 5.28
CA LEU A 159 1.72 1.41 6.22
C LEU A 159 0.88 2.47 5.50
N GLN A 160 1.44 3.14 4.49
CA GLN A 160 0.69 4.12 3.72
C GLN A 160 -0.35 3.48 2.80
N GLU A 161 -0.08 2.27 2.28
CA GLU A 161 -1.05 1.53 1.47
C GLU A 161 -2.33 1.24 2.26
N ARG A 162 -2.18 0.83 3.53
CA ARG A 162 -3.29 0.56 4.43
C ARG A 162 -4.02 1.84 4.85
N LEU A 163 -3.28 2.83 5.36
CA LEU A 163 -3.87 4.00 6.02
C LEU A 163 -4.49 5.00 5.04
N LEU A 164 -3.96 5.10 3.83
CA LEU A 164 -4.49 6.03 2.83
C LEU A 164 -5.64 5.43 2.03
N SER A 165 -5.77 4.10 1.96
CA SER A 165 -6.89 3.45 1.28
C SER A 165 -8.22 3.75 1.98
N PRO A 166 -9.24 4.30 1.28
CA PRO A 166 -10.55 4.55 1.88
C PRO A 166 -11.27 3.29 2.35
N ARG A 167 -10.99 2.17 1.66
CA ARG A 167 -11.57 0.85 1.88
C ARG A 167 -10.52 -0.23 1.64
N LEU A 168 -10.62 -1.33 2.37
CA LEU A 168 -9.71 -2.48 2.28
C LEU A 168 -10.51 -3.76 2.09
N LEU A 169 -10.06 -4.61 1.17
CA LEU A 169 -10.49 -6.00 1.05
C LEU A 169 -9.29 -6.88 1.43
N LEU A 170 -9.36 -7.49 2.60
CA LEU A 170 -8.30 -8.29 3.19
C LEU A 170 -8.50 -9.77 2.91
N PHE A 171 -7.49 -10.40 2.32
CA PHE A 171 -7.40 -11.84 2.15
C PHE A 171 -6.37 -12.41 3.14
N SER A 172 -6.87 -13.04 4.20
CA SER A 172 -6.04 -13.76 5.18
C SER A 172 -6.14 -15.28 4.99
N ASP A 173 -5.32 -16.03 5.70
CA ASP A 173 -5.36 -17.50 5.78
C ASP A 173 -6.46 -18.03 6.70
N THR A 174 -7.31 -17.13 7.23
CA THR A 174 -8.44 -17.50 8.12
C THR A 174 -9.79 -17.08 7.58
N GLN A 175 -9.89 -15.90 6.97
CA GLN A 175 -11.12 -15.38 6.37
C GLN A 175 -10.83 -14.19 5.46
N MET A 176 -11.80 -13.89 4.60
CA MET A 176 -11.89 -12.58 3.95
C MET A 176 -12.53 -11.56 4.90
N SER A 177 -12.05 -10.31 4.86
CA SER A 177 -12.60 -9.20 5.65
C SER A 177 -12.60 -7.92 4.83
N TRP A 178 -13.56 -7.04 5.07
CA TRP A 178 -13.67 -5.76 4.37
C TRP A 178 -13.88 -4.64 5.38
N LEU A 179 -13.08 -3.59 5.21
CA LEU A 179 -13.00 -2.50 6.16
C LEU A 179 -13.15 -1.18 5.42
N CYS A 180 -13.81 -0.23 6.06
CA CYS A 180 -13.78 1.17 5.72
C CYS A 180 -13.63 2.01 6.99
N ARG A 181 -13.75 3.34 6.89
CA ARG A 181 -13.59 4.23 8.05
C ARG A 181 -14.64 4.03 9.15
N THR A 182 -15.82 3.51 8.80
CA THR A 182 -16.97 3.44 9.71
C THR A 182 -17.37 2.02 10.07
N GLU A 183 -16.85 1.02 9.36
CA GLU A 183 -17.32 -0.35 9.48
C GLU A 183 -16.19 -1.33 9.17
N GLU A 184 -16.18 -2.43 9.92
CA GLU A 184 -15.38 -3.61 9.66
C GLU A 184 -16.31 -4.82 9.63
N ALA A 185 -16.17 -5.65 8.60
CA ALA A 185 -16.99 -6.83 8.37
C ALA A 185 -16.14 -7.98 7.85
N SER A 186 -16.66 -9.20 7.95
CA SER A 186 -15.93 -10.42 7.56
C SER A 186 -16.86 -11.52 7.11
N GLU A 187 -16.32 -12.60 6.53
CA GLU A 187 -17.11 -13.78 6.15
C GLU A 187 -17.94 -14.35 7.32
N ARG A 188 -17.46 -14.19 8.56
CA ARG A 188 -18.16 -14.65 9.77
C ARG A 188 -19.18 -13.65 10.32
N VAL A 189 -18.99 -12.36 10.03
CA VAL A 189 -19.88 -11.28 10.47
C VAL A 189 -20.11 -10.35 9.28
N PRO A 190 -20.95 -10.75 8.31
CA PRO A 190 -21.11 -10.00 7.07
C PRO A 190 -21.82 -8.65 7.26
N GLU A 191 -22.64 -8.53 8.30
CA GLU A 191 -23.35 -7.29 8.65
C GLU A 191 -22.43 -6.24 9.28
N GLY A 192 -21.20 -6.64 9.62
CA GLY A 192 -20.18 -5.77 10.17
C GLY A 192 -20.39 -5.33 11.60
N THR A 193 -19.38 -4.64 12.10
CA THR A 193 -19.37 -3.93 13.38
C THR A 193 -19.00 -2.49 13.11
N SER A 194 -19.77 -1.55 13.67
CA SER A 194 -19.47 -0.12 13.53
C SER A 194 -18.17 0.22 14.24
N ASN A 195 -17.24 0.81 13.51
CA ASN A 195 -16.06 1.44 14.06
C ASN A 195 -16.47 2.82 14.56
N ILE A 196 -16.87 2.91 15.83
CA ILE A 196 -17.07 4.20 16.50
C ILE A 196 -15.68 4.81 16.70
N GLY A 197 -15.17 5.51 15.70
CA GLY A 197 -14.01 6.37 15.85
C GLY A 197 -14.36 7.50 16.82
N SER A 198 -13.52 7.72 17.84
CA SER A 198 -13.62 8.91 18.68
C SER A 198 -13.44 10.17 17.83
N GLU A 199 -14.34 11.15 17.97
CA GLU A 199 -14.18 12.50 17.44
C GLU A 199 -13.05 13.25 18.18
N GLU A 200 -11.81 12.77 18.09
CA GLU A 200 -10.67 13.53 18.59
C GLU A 200 -10.27 14.57 17.54
N GLY A 201 -10.49 15.83 17.91
CA GLY A 201 -10.29 16.99 17.04
C GLY A 201 -8.84 17.20 16.61
N LEU A 202 -8.67 18.18 15.72
CA LEU A 202 -7.43 18.59 15.04
C LEU A 202 -6.16 18.68 15.90
N THR A 203 -6.30 18.78 17.23
CA THR A 203 -5.20 18.85 18.20
C THR A 203 -4.35 17.57 18.27
N ASP A 204 -4.88 16.40 17.86
CA ASP A 204 -4.12 15.14 17.97
C ASP A 204 -3.33 14.74 16.70
N LEU A 205 -3.39 15.52 15.62
CA LEU A 205 -2.69 15.15 14.37
C LEU A 205 -1.17 14.99 14.54
N TYR A 206 -0.55 15.76 15.45
CA TYR A 206 0.87 15.62 15.76
C TYR A 206 1.16 14.37 16.59
N ASN A 207 0.34 14.02 17.57
CA ASN A 207 0.53 12.79 18.34
C ASN A 207 0.28 11.57 17.46
N SER A 208 -0.80 11.59 16.68
CA SER A 208 -1.07 10.61 15.62
C SER A 208 0.13 10.44 14.68
N TRP A 209 0.80 11.53 14.28
CA TRP A 209 2.04 11.44 13.50
C TRP A 209 3.15 10.70 14.24
N TYR A 210 3.41 11.02 15.51
CA TYR A 210 4.46 10.36 16.28
C TYR A 210 4.16 8.89 16.56
N ASP A 211 2.90 8.53 16.81
CA ASP A 211 2.45 7.14 16.91
C ASP A 211 2.68 6.39 15.59
N LEU A 212 2.40 7.03 14.46
CA LEU A 212 2.68 6.48 13.13
C LEU A 212 4.17 6.33 12.87
N VAL A 213 5.00 7.28 13.30
CA VAL A 213 6.47 7.18 13.22
C VAL A 213 6.97 6.00 14.06
N MET A 214 6.46 5.82 15.28
CA MET A 214 6.81 4.69 16.14
C MET A 214 6.38 3.35 15.55
N LEU A 215 5.20 3.32 14.93
CA LEU A 215 4.70 2.15 14.22
C LEU A 215 5.56 1.83 12.99
N TYR A 216 5.92 2.87 12.23
CA TYR A 216 6.73 2.79 11.03
C TYR A 216 8.17 2.36 11.33
N GLY A 217 8.75 2.83 12.44
CA GLY A 217 10.08 2.42 12.90
C GLY A 217 10.19 0.93 13.24
N LYS A 218 9.07 0.22 13.39
CA LYS A 218 9.00 -1.24 13.57
C LYS A 218 8.81 -2.00 12.25
N CYS A 219 8.70 -1.30 11.13
CA CYS A 219 8.51 -1.91 9.83
C CYS A 219 9.84 -2.26 9.15
N ASP A 220 9.84 -3.38 8.42
CA ASP A 220 10.91 -3.81 7.54
C ASP A 220 11.01 -2.91 6.32
N LEU A 221 12.23 -2.41 6.09
CA LEU A 221 12.59 -1.61 4.94
C LEU A 221 13.73 -2.30 4.18
N THR A 222 13.41 -2.92 3.04
CA THR A 222 14.42 -3.62 2.22
C THR A 222 15.43 -2.64 1.61
N VAL A 223 14.97 -1.47 1.17
CA VAL A 223 15.78 -0.42 0.56
C VAL A 223 15.86 0.77 1.52
N LYS A 224 17.00 0.95 2.18
CA LYS A 224 17.15 1.93 3.27
C LYS A 224 16.87 3.38 2.88
N SER A 225 17.07 3.74 1.60
CA SER A 225 16.77 5.09 1.09
C SER A 225 15.27 5.40 1.01
N ASP A 226 14.42 4.38 1.10
CA ASP A 226 12.97 4.54 0.97
C ASP A 226 12.30 5.01 2.27
N ILE A 227 13.09 5.30 3.30
CA ILE A 227 12.59 5.62 4.65
C ILE A 227 11.63 6.82 4.67
N PHE A 228 11.86 7.85 3.85
CA PHE A 228 10.91 8.96 3.70
C PHE A 228 9.87 8.71 2.60
N PRO A 229 10.24 8.24 1.39
CA PRO A 229 9.27 7.92 0.35
C PRO A 229 8.09 7.06 0.84
N ALA A 230 8.36 6.01 1.63
CA ALA A 230 7.37 5.02 2.07
C ALA A 230 6.35 5.52 3.11
N ILE A 231 6.57 6.69 3.73
CA ILE A 231 5.61 7.34 4.64
C ILE A 231 5.13 8.70 4.10
N SER A 232 5.67 9.14 2.96
CA SER A 232 5.49 10.51 2.46
C SER A 232 4.03 10.86 2.15
N GLY A 233 3.18 9.88 1.79
CA GLY A 233 1.76 10.10 1.57
C GLY A 233 1.02 10.54 2.83
N ILE A 234 1.34 9.91 3.96
CA ILE A 234 0.78 10.24 5.28
C ILE A 234 1.27 11.61 5.71
N ALA A 235 2.57 11.88 5.59
CA ALA A 235 3.15 13.18 5.89
C ALA A 235 2.45 14.29 5.08
N ARG A 236 2.28 14.12 3.76
CA ARG A 236 1.53 15.10 2.94
C ARG A 236 0.09 15.29 3.41
N GLY A 237 -0.58 14.23 3.87
CA GLY A 237 -1.94 14.31 4.42
C GLY A 237 -1.99 15.18 5.67
N ILE A 238 -1.12 14.91 6.65
CA ILE A 238 -1.04 15.67 7.90
C ILE A 238 -0.63 17.12 7.64
N GLY A 239 0.41 17.36 6.82
CA GLY A 239 0.86 18.71 6.50
C GLY A 239 -0.22 19.56 5.81
N ARG A 240 -1.08 18.95 4.98
CA ARG A 240 -2.25 19.64 4.41
C ARG A 240 -3.31 19.96 5.45
N ALA A 241 -3.56 19.05 6.39
CA ALA A 241 -4.57 19.21 7.43
C ALA A 241 -4.15 20.24 8.49
N THR A 242 -2.86 20.29 8.85
CA THR A 242 -2.30 21.24 9.82
C THR A 242 -1.89 22.56 9.19
N GLY A 243 -1.61 22.58 7.88
CA GLY A 243 -0.96 23.70 7.20
C GLY A 243 0.52 23.89 7.57
N ASP A 244 1.14 22.88 8.22
CA ASP A 244 2.52 22.98 8.72
C ASP A 244 3.57 22.50 7.69
N GLU A 245 4.79 23.00 7.87
CA GLU A 245 5.95 22.63 7.08
C GLU A 245 6.61 21.36 7.65
N TYR A 246 6.94 20.43 6.77
CA TYR A 246 7.57 19.15 7.10
C TYR A 246 9.08 19.18 6.87
N TYR A 247 9.86 18.85 7.90
CA TYR A 247 11.33 18.82 7.90
C TYR A 247 11.85 17.45 8.32
N ALA A 248 12.24 16.63 7.33
CA ALA A 248 12.92 15.35 7.49
C ALA A 248 12.40 14.50 8.67
N GLY A 249 11.08 14.30 8.76
CA GLY A 249 10.46 13.53 9.84
C GLY A 249 9.66 14.33 10.87
N HIS A 250 9.82 15.66 10.90
CA HIS A 250 9.28 16.52 11.95
C HIS A 250 8.46 17.68 11.39
N TRP A 251 7.61 18.26 12.23
CA TRP A 251 6.75 19.40 11.92
C TRP A 251 7.37 20.69 12.44
N LYS A 252 7.38 21.78 11.67
CA LYS A 252 8.02 23.05 12.07
C LYS A 252 7.41 23.62 13.35
N ASN A 253 6.09 23.66 13.44
CA ASN A 253 5.39 24.20 14.61
C ASN A 253 5.41 23.24 15.80
N ASP A 254 5.86 21.99 15.60
CA ASP A 254 5.96 20.98 16.65
C ASP A 254 7.35 20.35 16.79
N PHE A 255 8.37 21.05 16.31
CA PHE A 255 9.72 20.51 16.16
C PHE A 255 10.31 20.05 17.49
N HIS A 256 9.99 20.77 18.58
CA HIS A 256 10.43 20.48 19.93
C HIS A 256 9.99 19.09 20.44
N ARG A 257 8.72 18.69 20.21
CA ARG A 257 8.24 17.33 20.50
C ARG A 257 8.85 16.32 19.55
N GLY A 258 9.00 16.69 18.28
CA GLY A 258 9.66 15.86 17.28
C GLY A 258 11.04 15.40 17.69
N LEU A 259 11.84 16.27 18.30
CA LEU A 259 13.18 15.94 18.80
C LEU A 259 13.21 14.98 20.01
N LEU A 260 12.06 14.70 20.64
CA LEU A 260 11.94 13.77 21.77
C LEU A 260 11.65 12.33 21.33
N TRP A 261 11.79 12.03 20.04
CA TRP A 261 11.61 10.68 19.51
C TRP A 261 12.57 9.68 20.19
N THR A 262 12.10 8.45 20.37
CA THR A 262 12.92 7.35 20.90
C THR A 262 12.96 6.22 19.88
N ALA A 263 14.11 5.53 19.81
CA ALA A 263 14.19 4.32 19.02
C ALA A 263 13.34 3.23 19.70
N PRO A 264 12.53 2.45 18.97
CA PRO A 264 12.05 1.17 19.50
C PRO A 264 13.25 0.35 19.95
N ASP A 265 13.16 -0.41 21.06
CA ASP A 265 14.25 -1.24 21.62
C ASP A 265 15.12 -1.86 20.52
N SER A 266 16.23 -1.18 20.19
CA SER A 266 16.85 -1.35 18.88
C SER A 266 17.89 -2.46 18.97
N THR A 267 17.64 -3.57 18.27
CA THR A 267 18.66 -4.58 17.94
C THR A 267 19.54 -4.15 16.74
N VAL A 268 19.30 -2.96 16.18
CA VAL A 268 20.02 -2.41 15.01
C VAL A 268 21.49 -2.18 15.37
N SER A 269 22.38 -2.87 14.67
CA SER A 269 23.82 -2.75 14.90
C SER A 269 24.33 -1.39 14.43
N LYS A 270 25.34 -0.82 15.11
CA LYS A 270 26.03 0.41 14.66
C LYS A 270 26.61 0.29 13.24
N ALA A 271 26.83 -0.93 12.74
CA ALA A 271 27.27 -1.18 11.37
C ALA A 271 26.16 -0.90 10.34
N GLU A 272 24.88 -1.09 10.70
CA GLU A 272 23.74 -0.86 9.83
C GLU A 272 23.38 0.62 9.65
N LEU A 273 23.91 1.49 10.52
CA LEU A 273 23.80 2.95 10.45
C LEU A 273 24.85 3.62 9.55
N ARG A 274 25.71 2.84 8.88
CA ARG A 274 26.77 3.39 8.01
C ARG A 274 26.17 3.93 6.71
N GLY A 275 26.08 5.26 6.60
CA GLY A 275 25.65 5.99 5.41
C GLY A 275 24.66 7.10 5.75
N TYR A 276 24.78 8.25 5.09
CA TYR A 276 23.83 9.34 5.27
C TYR A 276 22.46 8.94 4.70
N ARG A 277 21.41 9.01 5.55
CA ARG A 277 20.01 8.75 5.17
C ARG A 277 19.11 9.94 5.49
N ALA A 278 19.35 10.54 6.65
CA ALA A 278 18.64 11.70 7.15
C ALA A 278 19.58 12.54 8.05
N PRO A 279 19.24 13.81 8.34
CA PRO A 279 19.92 14.58 9.37
C PRO A 279 19.94 13.84 10.72
N SER A 280 20.98 14.00 11.51
CA SER A 280 21.19 13.27 12.78
C SER A 280 20.12 13.50 13.85
N TRP A 281 19.35 14.58 13.73
CA TRP A 281 18.23 14.90 14.62
C TRP A 281 16.91 14.25 14.20
N SER A 282 16.87 13.61 13.03
CA SER A 282 15.69 12.90 12.53
C SER A 282 15.63 11.48 13.09
N TRP A 283 14.41 11.02 13.40
CA TRP A 283 14.14 9.61 13.73
C TRP A 283 14.51 8.68 12.57
N ALA A 284 14.56 9.17 11.33
CA ALA A 284 14.94 8.39 10.15
C ALA A 284 16.47 8.23 9.99
N SER A 285 17.26 8.78 10.92
CA SER A 285 18.71 8.60 10.91
C SER A 285 19.12 7.20 11.38
N ILE A 286 18.26 6.51 12.13
CA ILE A 286 18.46 5.15 12.64
C ILE A 286 17.90 4.06 11.72
#